data_AF-A0A0F9E6M9-F1
#
_entry.id   AF-A0A0F9E6M9-F1
#
_cell.length_a   1.000
_cell.length_b   1.000
_cell.length_c   1.000
_cell.angle_alpha   90.00
_cell.angle_beta   90.00
_cell.angle_gamma   90.00
#
_symmetry.space_group_name_H-M   'P 1'
#
loop_
_entity.id
_entity.type
_entity.pdbx_description
1 polymer ?
#
loop_
_entity_poly.entity_id
_entity_poly.type
_entity_poly.pdbx_seq_one_letter_code
_entity_poly.pdbx_strand_id
1 'polypeptide(L)' 'MGFRAWVRGLLGGKVYETQDEMAAAWGTSQSTIAHWLRGTRHPDLERCARISQAEDDKSLADIYEMVRQDTRETSTA' A
#
# COMPACT_ATOMS: atom_id res chain seq x y z
N MET A 1 5.28 11.27 -0.96
CA MET A 1 5.90 9.93 -0.78
C MET A 1 4.97 8.96 -1.49
N GLY A 2 5.47 8.16 -2.43
CA GLY A 2 4.65 7.20 -3.16
C GLY A 2 4.14 6.04 -2.29
N PHE A 3 3.06 5.40 -2.73
CA PHE A 3 2.42 4.27 -2.05
C PHE A 3 3.41 3.15 -1.71
N ARG A 4 4.19 2.65 -2.68
CA ARG A 4 5.17 1.58 -2.41
C ARG A 4 6.23 1.95 -1.39
N ALA A 5 6.70 3.19 -1.38
CA ALA A 5 7.68 3.65 -0.41
C ALA A 5 7.07 3.65 1.01
N TRP A 6 5.82 4.08 1.13
CA TRP A 6 5.07 4.02 2.38
C TRP A 6 4.82 2.57 2.83
N VAL A 7 4.33 1.69 1.95
CA VAL A 7 4.13 0.25 2.28
C VAL A 7 5.44 -0.42 2.72
N ARG A 8 6.57 -0.11 2.05
CA ARG A 8 7.90 -0.58 2.48
C ARG A 8 8.35 0.00 3.81
N GLY A 9 7.86 1.16 4.21
CA GLY A 9 8.16 1.74 5.53
C GLY A 9 7.39 1.04 6.66
N LEU A 10 6.18 0.55 6.36
CA LEU A 10 5.39 -0.27 7.29
C LEU A 10 5.96 -1.69 7.43
N LEU A 11 6.46 -2.27 6.33
CA LEU A 11 7.10 -3.59 6.30
C LEU A 11 8.56 -3.51 6.75
N GLY A 12 8.93 -4.31 7.75
CA GLY A 12 10.29 -4.23 8.32
C GLY A 12 10.50 -3.02 9.23
N GLY A 13 9.43 -2.26 9.49
CA GLY A 13 9.27 -1.35 10.62
C GLY A 13 8.35 -1.95 11.68
N LYS A 14 8.23 -1.29 12.83
CA LYS A 14 7.50 -1.76 14.05
C LYS A 14 6.02 -2.17 13.86
N VAL A 15 5.41 -1.95 12.69
CA VAL A 15 3.96 -2.16 12.46
C VAL A 15 3.66 -3.57 11.92
N TYR A 16 4.37 -4.02 10.89
CA TYR A 16 4.21 -5.36 10.32
C TYR A 16 5.56 -6.03 10.10
N GLU A 17 5.74 -7.22 10.66
CA GLU A 17 6.94 -8.02 10.51
C GLU A 17 6.97 -8.71 9.13
N THR A 18 5.79 -9.11 8.64
CA THR A 18 5.67 -9.85 7.37
C THR A 18 4.60 -9.27 6.44
N GLN A 19 4.70 -9.63 5.15
CA GLN A 19 3.66 -9.29 4.16
C GLN A 19 2.34 -10.01 4.43
N ASP A 20 2.36 -11.18 5.08
CA ASP A 20 1.17 -11.92 5.47
C ASP A 20 0.39 -11.20 6.57
N GLU A 21 1.07 -10.68 7.59
CA GLU A 21 0.43 -9.88 8.65
C GLU A 21 -0.25 -8.64 8.10
N MET A 22 0.46 -7.90 7.23
CA MET A 22 -0.10 -6.74 6.55
C MET A 22 -1.30 -7.12 5.68
N ALA A 23 -1.19 -8.22 4.92
CA ALA A 23 -2.28 -8.69 4.09
C ALA A 23 -3.53 -9.04 4.90
N ALA A 24 -3.34 -9.70 6.05
CA ALA A 24 -4.42 -10.01 6.98
C ALA A 24 -5.08 -8.74 7.53
N ALA A 25 -4.28 -7.75 7.96
CA ALA A 25 -4.79 -6.47 8.46
C ALA A 25 -5.60 -5.71 7.41
N TRP A 26 -5.15 -5.73 6.15
CA TRP A 26 -5.80 -4.99 5.06
C TRP A 26 -6.90 -5.79 4.34
N GLY A 27 -7.20 -7.01 4.79
CA GLY A 27 -8.20 -7.87 4.18
C GLY A 27 -7.89 -8.21 2.73
N THR A 28 -6.63 -8.51 2.42
CA THR A 28 -6.13 -8.89 1.09
C THR A 28 -5.22 -10.11 1.16
N SER A 29 -4.61 -10.51 0.04
CA SER A 29 -3.66 -11.62 0.00
C SER A 29 -2.21 -11.13 0.01
N GLN A 30 -1.31 -11.92 0.59
CA GLN A 30 0.13 -11.66 0.56
C GLN A 30 0.64 -11.44 -0.87
N SER A 31 0.15 -12.22 -1.84
CA SER A 31 0.51 -12.05 -3.25
C SER A 31 0.08 -10.69 -3.79
N THR A 32 -1.07 -10.16 -3.35
CA THR A 32 -1.52 -8.82 -3.72
C THR A 32 -0.57 -7.75 -3.19
N ILE A 33 -0.12 -7.87 -1.93
CA ILE A 33 0.91 -6.98 -1.35
C ILE A 33 2.21 -7.06 -2.16
N ALA A 34 2.67 -8.26 -2.48
CA ALA A 34 3.88 -8.46 -3.28
C ALA A 34 3.77 -7.78 -4.67
N HIS A 35 2.61 -7.88 -5.34
CA HIS A 35 2.36 -7.21 -6.61
C HIS A 35 2.40 -5.68 -6.50
N TRP A 36 1.88 -5.13 -5.40
CA TRP A 36 1.95 -3.70 -5.12
C TRP A 36 3.38 -3.25 -4.91
N LEU A 37 4.15 -3.93 -4.05
CA LEU A 37 5.55 -3.62 -3.80
C LEU A 37 6.42 -3.69 -5.07
N ARG A 38 6.10 -4.61 -5.98
CA ARG A 38 6.77 -4.73 -7.28
C ARG A 38 6.32 -3.66 -8.29
N GLY A 39 5.22 -2.95 -8.03
CA GLY A 39 4.62 -1.98 -8.97
C GLY A 39 3.91 -2.62 -10.16
N THR A 40 3.75 -3.94 -10.17
CA THR A 40 3.04 -4.67 -11.24
C THR A 40 1.52 -4.47 -11.18
N ARG A 41 1.01 -4.06 -10.02
CA ARG A 41 -0.39 -3.74 -9.79
C ARG A 41 -0.47 -2.62 -8.75
N HIS A 42 -1.56 -1.85 -8.77
CA HIS A 42 -1.88 -0.86 -7.75
C HIS A 42 -3.20 -1.23 -7.07
N PRO A 43 -3.43 -0.81 -5.81
CA PRO A 43 -4.75 -0.95 -5.19
C PRO A 43 -5.78 -0.14 -5.96
N ASP A 44 -6.99 -0.68 -6.09
CA ASP A 44 -8.16 0.04 -6.58
C ASP A 44 -8.82 0.82 -5.43
N LEU A 45 -9.89 1.55 -5.74
CA LEU A 45 -10.58 2.39 -4.75
C LEU A 45 -11.08 1.60 -3.54
N GLU A 46 -11.62 0.40 -3.76
CA GLU A 46 -12.13 -0.46 -2.69
C GLU A 46 -10.99 -0.90 -1.77
N ARG A 47 -9.84 -1.30 -2.35
CA ARG A 47 -8.65 -1.66 -1.59
C ARG A 47 -8.06 -0.46 -0.84
N CYS A 48 -8.03 0.72 -1.45
CA CYS A 48 -7.62 1.94 -0.76
C CYS A 48 -8.52 2.26 0.44
N ALA A 49 -9.82 2.01 0.34
CA ALA A 49 -10.75 2.20 1.45
C ALA A 49 -10.50 1.22 2.59
N ARG A 50 -10.26 -0.06 2.28
CA ARG A 50 -9.89 -1.07 3.30
C ARG A 50 -8.58 -0.73 4.00
N ILE A 51 -7.57 -0.28 3.25
CA ILE A 51 -6.29 0.16 3.81
C ILE A 51 -6.52 1.35 4.76
N SER A 52 -7.29 2.35 4.35
CA SER A 52 -7.60 3.51 5.21
C SER A 52 -8.38 3.14 6.48
N GLN A 53 -9.21 2.09 6.43
CA GLN A 53 -9.89 1.59 7.63
C GLN A 53 -8.96 0.81 8.57
N ALA A 54 -7.92 0.17 8.03
CA ALA A 54 -6.93 -0.57 8.80
C ALA A 54 -5.82 0.33 9.38
N GLU A 55 -5.61 1.50 8.79
CA GLU A 55 -4.53 2.42 9.12
C GLU A 55 -5.09 3.74 9.67
N ASP A 56 -5.08 3.90 11.00
CA ASP A 56 -5.65 5.07 11.69
C ASP A 56 -5.04 6.41 11.23
N ASP A 57 -3.77 6.41 10.81
CA ASP A 57 -3.02 7.60 10.42
C ASP A 57 -3.22 8.02 8.95
N LYS A 58 -3.99 7.25 8.15
CA LYS A 58 -4.14 7.52 6.72
C LYS A 58 -5.60 7.53 6.27
N SER A 59 -6.03 8.69 5.78
CA SER A 59 -7.32 8.82 5.12
C SER A 59 -7.31 8.15 3.73
N LEU A 60 -8.50 7.77 3.24
CA LEU A 60 -8.67 7.24 1.88
C LEU A 60 -8.08 8.17 0.82
N ALA A 61 -8.26 9.48 0.99
CA ALA A 61 -7.73 10.49 0.06
C ALA A 61 -6.19 10.46 0.04
N ASP A 62 -5.55 10.32 1.20
CA ASP A 62 -4.09 10.21 1.30
C ASP A 62 -3.58 8.93 0.63
N ILE A 63 -4.22 7.79 0.90
CA ILE A 63 -3.86 6.51 0.25
C ILE A 63 -3.97 6.65 -1.27
N TYR A 64 -5.06 7.22 -1.77
CA TYR A 64 -5.28 7.40 -3.20
C TYR A 64 -4.23 8.33 -3.84
N GLU A 65 -3.91 9.45 -3.19
CA GLU A 65 -2.89 10.37 -3.71
C GLU A 65 -1.49 9.73 -3.68
N MET A 66 -1.16 8.93 -2.67
CA MET A 66 0.10 8.17 -2.64
C MET A 66 0.18 7.16 -3.80
N VAL A 67 -0.91 6.48 -4.15
CA VAL A 67 -0.98 5.55 -5.29
C VAL A 67 -0.79 6.32 -6.61
N ARG A 68 -1.40 7.50 -6.72
CA ARG A 68 -1.24 8.38 -7.88
C ARG A 68 0.18 8.91 -8.03
N GLN A 69 0.86 9.25 -6.94
CA GLN A 69 2.26 9.69 -6.96
C GLN A 69 3.18 8.55 -7.45
N ASP A 70 2.97 7.34 -6.95
CA ASP A 70 3.80 6.17 -7.28
C ASP A 70 3.73 5.81 -8.78
N THR A 71 2.55 5.94 -9.40
CA THR A 71 2.37 5.72 -10.86
C THR A 71 3.04 6.78 -11.74
N ARG A 72 3.14 8.02 -11.24
CA ARG A 72 3.85 9.12 -11.94
C ARG A 72 5.36 8.93 -11.89
N GLU A 73 5.90 8.52 -10.74
CA GLU A 73 7.32 8.23 -10.56
C GLU A 73 7.80 7.07 -11.46
N THR A 74 6.98 6.04 -11.67
CA THR A 74 7.32 4.94 -12.61
C THR A 74 7.27 5.32 -14.08
N SER A 75 6.61 6.43 -14.43
CA SER A 75 6.51 6.89 -15.83
C SER A 75 7.63 7.84 -16.23
N THR A 76 8.49 8.26 -15.29
CA THR A 76 9.58 9.22 -15.49
C THR A 76 10.98 8.61 -15.37
N ALA A 77 11.07 7.29 -15.19
CA ALA A 77 12.30 6.51 -15.13
C ALA A 77 12.42 5.57 -16.35
#